data_AF-A0A9J6G7L9-F1
#
_entry.id   AF-A0A9J6G7L9-F1
#
_cell.length_a   1.000
_cell.length_b   1.000
_cell.length_c   1.000
_cell.angle_alpha   90.00
_cell.angle_beta   90.00
_cell.angle_gamma   90.00
#
_symmetry.space_group_name_H-M   'P 1'
#
loop_
_entity.id
_entity.type
_entity.pdbx_description
1 polymer ?
#
loop_
_entity_poly.entity_id
_entity_poly.type
_entity_poly.pdbx_seq_one_letter_code
_entity_poly.pdbx_strand_id
1 'polypeptide(L)'
;MSELQFLIVNEQKSAQLRDSLESRVSFPVHQESEAEPAWNTLGGGKDDVFIFDRCGRLAFYVPFPISLVLPGYLPVVEDALRRTYEGSLCGLSCAPTPDRSARATTGAPASRQQHSLGWRVLHMIIGGQEEENDVEECDERRALQFRMCCHPNSLANSAFCSQAPSCQELQASCGS
;
A
#
# COMPACT_ATOMS: atom_id res chain seq x y z
N MET A 1 -12.48 16.73 -9.50
CA MET A 1 -11.86 15.63 -8.74
C MET A 1 -12.14 14.29 -9.44
N SER A 2 -11.65 14.09 -10.67
CA SER A 2 -11.96 12.92 -11.52
C SER A 2 -10.75 12.02 -11.78
N GLU A 3 -9.69 12.13 -10.97
CA GLU A 3 -8.41 11.43 -11.18
C GLU A 3 -8.05 10.47 -10.03
N LEU A 4 -8.92 10.33 -9.03
CA LEU A 4 -8.75 9.43 -7.90
C LEU A 4 -9.44 8.09 -8.19
N GLN A 5 -8.70 7.00 -8.08
CA GLN A 5 -9.18 5.64 -8.24
C GLN A 5 -8.99 4.87 -6.94
N PHE A 6 -10.05 4.21 -6.49
CA PHE A 6 -10.01 3.32 -5.32
C PHE A 6 -10.07 1.88 -5.79
N LEU A 7 -9.34 1.00 -5.12
CA LEU A 7 -9.32 -0.43 -5.36
C LEU A 7 -9.25 -1.15 -4.02
N ILE A 8 -10.14 -2.11 -3.80
CA ILE A 8 -9.92 -3.12 -2.75
C ILE A 8 -9.14 -4.27 -3.36
N VAL A 9 -8.16 -4.78 -2.63
CA VAL A 9 -7.51 -6.06 -2.93
C VAL A 9 -7.97 -7.07 -1.89
N ASN A 10 -8.74 -8.05 -2.34
CA ASN A 10 -9.17 -9.18 -1.53
C ASN A 10 -8.12 -10.30 -1.56
N GLU A 11 -7.80 -10.86 -0.41
CA GLU A 11 -6.85 -11.98 -0.27
C GLU A 11 -7.31 -13.22 -1.04
N GLN A 12 -6.37 -13.97 -1.61
CA GLN A 12 -6.64 -15.22 -2.31
C GLN A 12 -7.44 -16.22 -1.47
N LYS A 13 -7.12 -16.37 -0.17
CA LYS A 13 -7.80 -17.29 0.75
C LYS A 13 -9.22 -16.84 1.15
N SER A 14 -9.57 -15.58 0.84
CA SER A 14 -10.84 -14.95 1.20
C SER A 14 -11.76 -14.76 -0.02
N ALA A 15 -11.56 -15.52 -1.10
CA ALA A 15 -12.28 -15.37 -2.36
C ALA A 15 -13.81 -15.49 -2.24
N GLN A 16 -14.29 -16.30 -1.29
CA GLN A 16 -15.72 -16.49 -0.98
C GLN A 16 -16.42 -15.21 -0.49
N LEU A 17 -15.68 -14.16 -0.11
CA LEU A 17 -16.23 -12.90 0.40
C LEU A 17 -16.28 -11.80 -0.66
N ARG A 18 -15.81 -12.07 -1.87
CA ARG A 18 -15.75 -11.09 -2.96
C ARG A 18 -17.09 -10.43 -3.24
N ASP A 19 -18.17 -11.21 -3.40
CA ASP A 19 -19.50 -10.67 -3.73
C ASP A 19 -20.03 -9.74 -2.63
N SER A 20 -19.76 -10.09 -1.36
CA SER A 20 -20.11 -9.27 -0.20
C SER A 20 -19.33 -7.95 -0.22
N LEU A 21 -18.03 -7.99 -0.52
CA LEU A 21 -17.21 -6.79 -0.67
C LEU A 21 -17.71 -5.91 -1.82
N GLU A 22 -17.95 -6.49 -3.00
CA GLU A 22 -18.47 -5.77 -4.16
C GLU A 22 -19.83 -5.10 -3.87
N SER A 23 -20.68 -5.70 -3.04
CA SER A 23 -21.97 -5.11 -2.65
C SER A 23 -21.86 -3.88 -1.73
N ARG A 24 -20.72 -3.70 -1.06
CA ARG A 24 -20.51 -2.65 -0.04
C ARG A 24 -19.77 -1.42 -0.58
N VAL A 25 -19.23 -1.49 -1.80
CA VAL A 25 -18.42 -0.42 -2.37
C VAL A 25 -18.86 -0.05 -3.78
N SER A 26 -18.57 1.19 -4.18
CA SER A 26 -18.87 1.73 -5.51
C SER A 26 -17.68 1.69 -6.46
N PHE A 27 -16.59 1.03 -6.09
CA PHE A 27 -15.33 0.96 -6.83
C PHE A 27 -14.84 -0.50 -6.91
N PRO A 28 -13.89 -0.83 -7.81
CA PRO A 28 -13.55 -2.22 -8.07
C PRO A 28 -12.99 -2.95 -6.85
N VAL A 29 -13.28 -4.25 -6.80
CA VAL A 29 -12.67 -5.23 -5.90
C VAL A 29 -11.84 -6.16 -6.75
N HIS A 30 -10.52 -6.13 -6.57
CA HIS A 30 -9.59 -7.06 -7.21
C HIS A 30 -9.42 -8.29 -6.32
N GLN A 31 -9.67 -9.46 -6.90
CA GLN A 31 -9.39 -10.74 -6.26
C GLN A 31 -7.96 -11.17 -6.59
N GLU A 32 -7.13 -11.35 -5.57
CA GLU A 32 -5.77 -11.85 -5.76
C GLU A 32 -5.76 -13.24 -6.42
N SER A 33 -4.75 -13.46 -7.26
CA SER A 33 -4.46 -14.74 -7.90
C SER A 33 -2.95 -15.02 -7.91
N GLU A 34 -2.55 -16.25 -8.23
CA GLU A 34 -1.12 -16.61 -8.36
C GLU A 34 -0.39 -15.79 -9.43
N ALA A 35 -1.11 -15.38 -10.49
CA ALA A 35 -0.54 -14.57 -11.57
C ALA A 35 -0.37 -13.10 -11.16
N GLU A 36 -1.19 -12.62 -10.24
CA GLU A 36 -1.21 -11.24 -9.73
C GLU A 36 -1.15 -11.26 -8.20
N PRO A 37 0.00 -11.64 -7.59
CA PRO A 37 0.13 -11.85 -6.16
C PRO A 37 0.32 -10.51 -5.43
N ALA A 38 -0.73 -9.69 -5.42
CA ALA A 38 -0.69 -8.33 -4.91
C ALA A 38 -0.27 -8.26 -3.44
N TRP A 39 -0.70 -9.22 -2.59
CA TRP A 39 -0.34 -9.24 -1.18
C TRP A 39 1.16 -9.45 -0.98
N ASN A 40 1.72 -10.45 -1.65
CA ASN A 40 3.15 -10.75 -1.61
C ASN A 40 3.99 -9.62 -2.22
N THR A 41 3.52 -9.02 -3.31
CA THR A 41 4.24 -7.94 -4.01
C THR A 41 4.34 -6.68 -3.16
N LEU A 42 3.25 -6.35 -2.45
CA LEU A 42 3.18 -5.12 -1.66
C LEU A 42 3.69 -5.29 -0.24
N GLY A 43 3.68 -6.51 0.32
CA GLY A 43 4.09 -6.80 1.69
C GLY A 43 3.10 -6.28 2.75
N GLY A 44 1.88 -5.94 2.33
CA GLY A 44 0.86 -5.40 3.23
C GLY A 44 0.15 -6.47 4.05
N GLY A 45 -0.40 -6.05 5.17
CA GLY A 45 -1.28 -6.84 6.02
C GLY A 45 -2.75 -6.41 5.91
N LYS A 46 -3.58 -7.02 6.74
CA LYS A 46 -5.01 -6.74 6.82
C LYS A 46 -5.28 -5.27 7.13
N ASP A 47 -6.25 -4.71 6.40
CA ASP A 47 -6.76 -3.34 6.51
C ASP A 47 -5.71 -2.26 6.25
N ASP A 48 -4.56 -2.61 5.66
CA ASP A 48 -3.57 -1.64 5.25
C ASP A 48 -4.03 -0.83 4.04
N VAL A 49 -3.48 0.37 3.90
CA VAL A 49 -3.75 1.27 2.78
C VAL A 49 -2.44 1.66 2.10
N PHE A 50 -2.40 1.50 0.79
CA PHE A 50 -1.33 1.97 -0.08
C PHE A 50 -1.86 3.11 -0.95
N ILE A 51 -1.16 4.23 -0.97
CA ILE A 51 -1.52 5.40 -1.77
C ILE A 51 -0.42 5.62 -2.79
N PHE A 52 -0.77 5.55 -4.07
CA PHE A 52 0.12 5.77 -5.19
C PHE A 52 -0.09 7.15 -5.81
N ASP A 53 1.02 7.78 -6.20
CA ASP A 53 1.00 9.04 -6.93
C ASP A 53 0.48 8.87 -8.37
N ARG A 54 0.26 9.97 -9.08
CA ARG A 54 -0.15 9.98 -10.50
C ARG A 54 0.84 9.28 -11.46
N CYS A 55 2.09 9.10 -11.01
CA CYS A 55 3.15 8.40 -11.72
C CYS A 55 3.14 6.89 -11.45
N GLY A 56 2.22 6.40 -10.59
CA GLY A 56 2.15 5.01 -10.16
C GLY A 56 3.20 4.62 -9.12
N ARG A 57 3.82 5.59 -8.45
CA ARG A 57 4.83 5.33 -7.41
C ARG A 57 4.18 5.40 -6.05
N LEU A 58 4.58 4.51 -5.13
CA LEU A 58 4.01 4.52 -3.80
C LEU A 58 4.40 5.81 -3.06
N ALA A 59 3.38 6.58 -2.68
CA ALA A 59 3.51 7.80 -1.92
C ALA A 59 3.43 7.54 -0.41
N PHE A 60 2.48 6.71 0.01
CA PHE A 60 2.27 6.33 1.41
C PHE A 60 1.89 4.87 1.54
N TYR A 61 2.42 4.25 2.60
CA TYR A 61 1.92 3.01 3.17
C TYR A 61 1.41 3.33 4.58
N VAL A 62 0.14 3.02 4.84
CA VAL A 62 -0.55 3.30 6.10
C VAL A 62 -1.03 1.95 6.66
N PRO A 63 -0.32 1.37 7.65
CA PRO A 63 -0.73 0.09 8.21
C PRO A 63 -1.92 0.22 9.16
N PHE A 64 -2.67 -0.86 9.31
CA PHE A 64 -3.58 -1.03 10.44
C PHE A 64 -2.82 -1.01 11.78
N PRO A 65 -3.35 -0.41 12.87
CA PRO A 65 -4.69 0.19 13.01
C PRO A 65 -4.79 1.68 12.61
N ILE A 66 -3.70 2.34 12.23
CA ILE A 66 -3.73 3.77 11.89
C ILE A 66 -4.38 4.04 10.52
N SER A 67 -4.63 3.00 9.73
CA SER A 67 -5.40 3.06 8.49
C SER A 67 -6.93 3.15 8.70
N LEU A 68 -7.42 3.03 9.94
CA LEU A 68 -8.85 3.09 10.23
C LEU A 68 -9.45 4.47 9.90
N VAL A 69 -10.46 4.46 9.04
CA VAL A 69 -11.23 5.64 8.64
C VAL A 69 -12.55 5.65 9.41
N LEU A 70 -12.53 6.20 10.63
CA LEU A 70 -13.71 6.30 11.50
C LEU A 70 -13.96 7.75 11.93
N PRO A 71 -15.23 8.20 12.02
CA PRO A 71 -15.55 9.52 12.57
C PRO A 71 -14.96 9.69 13.97
N GLY A 72 -14.18 10.76 14.17
CA GLY A 72 -13.53 11.06 15.45
C GLY A 72 -12.18 10.37 15.68
N TYR A 73 -11.66 9.62 14.72
CA TYR A 73 -10.32 9.03 14.75
C TYR A 73 -9.29 9.92 14.00
N LEU A 74 -8.00 9.59 14.11
CA LEU A 74 -6.94 10.32 13.38
C LEU A 74 -7.13 10.14 11.86
N PRO A 75 -7.28 11.23 11.07
CA PRO A 75 -7.57 11.15 9.63
C PRO A 75 -6.30 10.87 8.81
N VAL A 76 -5.53 9.85 9.20
CA VAL A 76 -4.20 9.58 8.63
C VAL A 76 -4.29 9.27 7.14
N VAL A 77 -5.27 8.47 6.74
CA VAL A 77 -5.50 8.10 5.33
C VAL A 77 -5.91 9.32 4.51
N GLU A 78 -6.83 10.14 5.03
CA GLU A 78 -7.31 11.33 4.35
C GLU A 78 -6.22 12.40 4.21
N ASP A 79 -5.40 12.60 5.25
CA ASP A 79 -4.27 13.53 5.21
C ASP A 79 -3.17 13.04 4.25
N ALA A 80 -2.85 11.76 4.26
CA ALA A 80 -1.90 11.16 3.32
C ALA A 80 -2.41 11.28 1.88
N LEU A 81 -3.71 11.04 1.66
CA LEU A 81 -4.35 11.21 0.36
C LEU A 81 -4.32 12.67 -0.11
N ARG A 82 -4.66 13.62 0.77
CA ARG A 82 -4.62 15.05 0.45
C ARG A 82 -3.21 15.51 0.08
N ARG A 83 -2.21 15.16 0.89
CA ARG A 83 -0.80 15.47 0.60
C ARG A 83 -0.33 14.88 -0.71
N THR A 84 -0.79 13.66 -1.00
CA THR A 84 -0.49 12.98 -2.25
C THR A 84 -1.09 13.75 -3.43
N TYR A 85 -2.38 14.03 -3.36
CA TYR A 85 -3.14 14.72 -4.41
C TYR A 85 -2.68 16.17 -4.67
N GLU A 86 -2.40 16.92 -3.61
CA GLU A 86 -1.97 18.33 -3.69
C GLU A 86 -0.46 18.46 -3.98
N GLY A 87 0.32 17.43 -3.62
CA GLY A 87 1.77 17.42 -3.79
C GLY A 87 2.21 17.08 -5.20
N SER A 88 3.39 17.58 -5.59
CA SER A 88 4.11 17.08 -6.77
C SER A 88 4.86 15.79 -6.42
N LEU A 89 4.14 14.72 -6.05
CA LEU A 89 4.78 13.48 -5.58
C LEU A 89 5.53 12.69 -6.66
N CYS A 90 5.59 13.22 -7.87
CA CYS A 90 6.68 12.98 -8.79
C CYS A 90 7.24 14.27 -9.36
N GLY A 91 8.53 14.26 -9.72
CA GLY A 91 9.22 15.42 -10.30
C GLY A 91 8.54 15.92 -11.58
N LEU A 92 9.16 16.89 -12.28
CA LEU A 92 8.56 17.54 -13.46
C LEU A 92 8.03 16.56 -14.55
N SER A 93 8.47 15.30 -14.55
CA SER A 93 7.97 14.24 -15.42
C SER A 93 7.80 12.91 -14.69
N CYS A 94 6.82 12.12 -15.15
CA CYS A 94 6.74 10.69 -14.86
C CYS A 94 7.89 10.01 -15.61
N ALA A 95 9.08 9.93 -15.01
CA ALA A 95 10.16 9.15 -15.61
C ALA A 95 9.68 7.69 -15.72
N PRO A 96 9.88 7.02 -16.87
CA PRO A 96 9.58 5.60 -16.97
C PRO A 96 10.39 4.87 -15.90
N THR A 97 9.74 3.97 -15.16
CA THR A 97 10.46 3.00 -14.32
C THR A 97 11.52 2.31 -15.19
N PRO A 98 12.74 2.04 -14.68
CA PRO A 98 13.69 1.25 -15.42
C PRO A 98 13.08 -0.12 -15.61
N ASP A 99 12.69 -0.40 -16.85
CA ASP A 99 12.19 -1.70 -17.27
C ASP A 99 13.29 -2.74 -17.02
N ARG A 100 13.06 -3.61 -16.04
CA ARG A 100 13.21 -5.08 -16.15
C ARG A 100 13.84 -5.64 -17.41
N SER A 101 13.26 -5.26 -18.54
CA SER A 101 13.46 -5.85 -19.85
C SER A 101 14.18 -4.91 -20.81
N ALA A 102 15.44 -4.62 -20.52
CA ALA A 102 16.35 -4.11 -21.54
C ALA A 102 16.75 -5.24 -22.50
N ARG A 103 15.87 -5.62 -23.44
CA ARG A 103 16.30 -6.19 -24.72
C ARG A 103 15.24 -6.11 -25.82
N ALA A 104 15.21 -5.00 -26.57
CA ALA A 104 15.06 -5.02 -28.03
C ALA A 104 15.19 -3.61 -28.65
N THR A 105 16.27 -3.48 -29.42
CA THR A 105 16.39 -2.83 -30.74
C THR A 105 16.08 -1.33 -30.92
N THR A 106 17.18 -0.63 -31.20
CA THR A 106 17.40 0.58 -31.99
C THR A 106 16.24 1.11 -32.85
N GLY A 107 15.88 2.39 -32.62
CA GLY A 107 15.55 3.33 -33.70
C GLY A 107 14.08 3.69 -33.93
N ALA A 108 13.56 4.68 -33.18
CA ALA A 108 12.59 5.69 -33.64
C ALA A 108 12.38 6.75 -32.54
N PRO A 109 12.21 8.06 -32.84
CA PRO A 109 11.81 9.03 -31.84
C PRO A 109 10.30 8.89 -31.63
N ALA A 110 9.90 8.03 -30.70
CA ALA A 110 8.52 8.04 -30.23
C ALA A 110 8.32 9.31 -29.40
N SER A 111 7.48 10.22 -29.88
CA SER A 111 6.85 11.24 -29.04
C SER A 111 6.15 10.53 -27.88
N ARG A 112 6.86 10.40 -26.76
CA ARG A 112 6.40 9.67 -25.58
C ARG A 112 5.34 10.53 -24.89
N GLN A 113 4.07 10.35 -25.25
CA GLN A 113 2.98 10.86 -24.45
C GLN A 113 3.14 10.25 -23.06
N GLN A 114 3.42 11.09 -22.07
CA GLN A 114 3.50 10.69 -20.67
C GLN A 114 2.07 10.48 -20.19
N HIS A 115 1.61 9.23 -20.22
CA HIS A 115 0.30 8.89 -19.68
C HIS A 115 0.39 8.95 -18.14
N SER A 116 -0.26 9.95 -17.55
CA SER A 116 -0.63 9.92 -16.13
C SER A 116 -1.50 8.69 -15.93
N LEU A 117 -1.14 7.83 -14.97
CA LEU A 117 -1.94 6.65 -14.69
C LEU A 117 -3.12 6.96 -13.75
N GLY A 118 -3.28 8.22 -13.33
CA GLY A 118 -4.20 8.62 -12.27
C GLY A 118 -3.68 8.27 -10.88
N TRP A 119 -4.27 8.87 -9.85
CA TRP A 119 -3.98 8.56 -8.45
C TRP A 119 -4.70 7.27 -8.05
N ARG A 120 -4.03 6.39 -7.31
CA ARG A 120 -4.62 5.10 -6.88
C ARG A 120 -4.50 4.91 -5.38
N VAL A 121 -5.61 4.52 -4.76
CA VAL A 121 -5.68 4.10 -3.36
C VAL A 121 -6.04 2.62 -3.36
N LEU A 122 -5.19 1.82 -2.73
CA LEU A 122 -5.35 0.39 -2.63
C LEU A 122 -5.54 0.02 -1.17
N HIS A 123 -6.67 -0.60 -0.86
CA HIS A 123 -6.98 -1.06 0.49
C HIS A 123 -6.96 -2.59 0.52
N MET A 124 -6.09 -3.16 1.35
CA MET A 124 -5.94 -4.60 1.49
C MET A 124 -6.93 -5.09 2.53
N ILE A 125 -7.88 -5.94 2.14
CA ILE A 125 -8.90 -6.47 3.05
C ILE A 125 -8.75 -8.00 3.10
N ILE A 126 -8.61 -8.54 4.32
CA ILE A 126 -8.82 -9.96 4.59
C ILE A 126 -10.29 -10.15 4.93
N GLY A 127 -10.91 -11.15 4.32
CA GLY A 127 -12.28 -11.54 4.64
C GLY A 127 -12.41 -12.61 5.74
N GLY A 128 -11.38 -13.40 6.02
CA GLY A 128 -11.38 -14.38 7.12
C GLY A 128 -10.83 -13.84 8.43
N GLN A 129 -11.33 -14.35 9.56
CA GLN A 129 -10.60 -14.30 10.82
C GLN A 129 -9.47 -15.33 10.71
N GLU A 130 -8.22 -14.89 10.57
CA GLU A 130 -7.11 -15.75 10.98
C GLU A 130 -7.19 -15.82 12.51
N GLU A 131 -7.34 -17.04 13.05
CA GLU A 131 -7.37 -17.28 14.49
C GLU A 131 -6.09 -16.70 15.10
N GLU A 132 -6.25 -15.62 15.87
CA GLU A 132 -5.23 -15.05 16.76
C GLU A 132 -4.80 -16.16 17.72
N ASN A 133 -3.77 -16.91 17.35
CA ASN A 133 -3.07 -17.75 18.30
C ASN A 133 -2.22 -16.81 19.15
N ASP A 134 -2.50 -16.80 20.46
CA ASP A 134 -1.77 -16.11 21.51
C ASP A 134 -0.28 -16.54 21.54
N VAL A 135 0.51 -16.06 20.59
CA VAL A 135 1.97 -16.12 20.62
C VAL A 135 2.41 -14.82 21.25
N GLU A 136 2.99 -14.90 22.45
CA GLU A 136 3.54 -13.82 23.28
C GLU A 136 3.77 -12.54 22.45
N GLU A 137 2.72 -11.71 22.45
CA GLU A 137 2.43 -10.78 21.38
C GLU A 137 3.47 -9.66 21.39
N CYS A 138 4.14 -9.45 20.27
CA CYS A 138 4.96 -8.26 20.10
C CYS A 138 4.09 -7.04 20.46
N ASP A 139 4.54 -6.25 21.46
CA ASP A 139 3.90 -5.01 21.89
C ASP A 139 3.35 -4.27 20.67
N GLU A 140 2.05 -3.93 20.67
CA GLU A 140 1.35 -3.29 19.54
C GLU A 140 2.14 -2.11 18.96
N ARG A 141 2.82 -1.35 19.82
CA ARG A 141 3.69 -0.23 19.40
C ARG A 141 4.90 -0.73 18.60
N ARG A 142 5.55 -1.80 19.05
CA ARG A 142 6.68 -2.42 18.34
C ARG A 142 6.22 -3.10 17.05
N ALA A 143 5.05 -3.74 17.05
CA ALA A 143 4.48 -4.32 15.85
C ALA A 143 4.22 -3.22 14.80
N LEU A 144 3.63 -2.11 15.22
CA LEU A 144 3.42 -0.94 14.36
C LEU A 144 4.75 -0.32 13.91
N GLN A 145 5.76 -0.21 14.78
CA GLN A 145 7.10 0.27 14.40
C GLN A 145 7.77 -0.66 13.38
N PHE A 146 7.65 -1.97 13.54
CA PHE A 146 8.19 -2.93 12.59
C PHE A 146 7.52 -2.77 11.21
N ARG A 147 6.19 -2.76 11.18
CA ARG A 147 5.42 -2.57 9.94
C ARG A 147 5.67 -1.20 9.31
N MET A 148 5.74 -0.12 10.08
CA MET A 148 5.93 1.22 9.51
C MET A 148 7.38 1.53 9.14
N CYS A 149 8.37 1.08 9.91
CA CYS A 149 9.74 1.56 9.77
C CYS A 149 10.64 0.60 9.02
N CYS A 150 10.27 -0.68 8.98
CA CYS A 150 11.06 -1.75 8.35
C CYS A 150 10.45 -2.29 7.07
N HIS A 151 9.22 -1.88 6.75
CA HIS A 151 8.59 -2.30 5.53
C HIS A 151 9.31 -1.71 4.30
N PRO A 152 9.63 -2.54 3.28
CA PRO A 152 10.41 -2.12 2.11
C PRO A 152 9.82 -0.91 1.37
N ASN A 153 8.50 -0.76 1.45
CA ASN A 153 7.77 0.28 0.76
C ASN A 153 7.41 1.49 1.65
N SER A 154 7.97 1.59 2.86
CA SER A 154 7.69 2.71 3.76
C SER A 154 8.77 3.80 3.73
N LEU A 155 8.36 5.04 4.02
CA LEU A 155 9.27 6.17 4.20
C LEU A 155 9.85 6.14 5.62
N ALA A 156 10.98 5.43 5.81
CA ALA A 156 11.62 5.23 7.11
C ALA A 156 12.15 6.51 7.79
N ASN A 157 12.13 7.67 7.12
CA ASN A 157 12.71 8.94 7.61
C ASN A 157 11.78 9.78 8.50
N SER A 158 10.78 9.16 9.15
CA SER A 158 9.85 9.88 10.03
C SER A 158 10.41 10.03 11.45
N ALA A 159 9.93 11.03 12.20
CA ALA A 159 10.26 11.18 13.63
C ALA A 159 9.80 9.99 14.49
N PHE A 160 8.78 9.26 14.02
CA PHE A 160 8.32 8.02 14.64
C PHE A 160 9.36 6.91 14.45
N CYS A 161 9.90 6.76 13.23
CA CYS A 161 10.90 5.76 12.92
C CYS A 161 12.30 6.09 13.45
N SER A 162 12.64 7.37 13.61
CA SER A 162 13.90 7.78 14.22
C SER A 162 13.99 7.42 15.72
N GLN A 163 12.86 7.14 16.36
CA GLN A 163 12.75 6.72 17.76
C GLN A 163 12.46 5.21 17.89
N ALA A 164 12.34 4.49 16.78
CA ALA A 164 12.09 3.05 16.79
C ALA A 164 13.40 2.27 17.00
N PRO A 165 13.34 1.06 17.61
CA PRO A 165 14.45 0.12 17.56
C PRO A 165 14.83 -0.22 16.11
N SER A 166 16.02 -0.80 15.93
CA SER A 166 16.47 -1.21 14.60
C SER A 166 15.58 -2.30 14.02
N CYS A 167 15.53 -2.40 12.69
CA CYS A 167 14.75 -3.43 12.02
C CYS A 167 15.19 -4.85 12.35
N GLN A 168 16.46 -5.05 12.71
CA GLN A 168 16.95 -6.35 13.17
C GLN A 168 16.38 -6.71 14.56
N GLU A 169 16.32 -5.75 15.48
CA GLU A 169 15.73 -5.95 16.82
C GLU A 169 14.21 -6.15 16.73
N LEU A 170 13.55 -5.37 15.89
CA LEU A 170 12.12 -5.49 15.65
C LEU A 170 11.78 -6.82 14.94
N GLN A 171 12.58 -7.27 13.97
CA GLN A 171 12.42 -8.59 13.35
C GLN A 171 12.58 -9.71 14.38
N ALA A 172 13.57 -9.62 15.27
CA ALA A 172 13.79 -10.63 16.30
C ALA A 172 12.64 -10.69 17.32
N SER A 173 11.91 -9.58 17.50
CA SER A 173 10.82 -9.47 18.47
C SER A 173 9.44 -9.68 17.87
N CYS A 174 9.25 -9.36 16.59
CA CYS A 174 7.95 -9.19 15.94
C CYS A 174 7.88 -9.81 14.53
N GLY A 175 8.97 -10.39 14.04
CA GLY A 175 9.03 -11.04 12.74
C GLY A 175 8.40 -12.42 12.80
N SER A 176 7.09 -12.48 12.62
CA SER A 176 6.33 -13.72 12.42
C SER A 176 5.91 -13.83 10.96
#